data_AF-A0A392T1D2-F1
#
_entry.id   AF-A0A392T1D2-F1
#
_cell.length_a   1.000
_cell.length_b   1.000
_cell.length_c   1.000
_cell.angle_alpha   90.00
_cell.angle_beta   90.00
_cell.angle_gamma   90.00
#
_symmetry.space_group_name_H-M   'P 1'
#
loop_
_entity.id
_entity.type
_entity.pdbx_description
1 polymer ?
#
loop_
_entity_poly.entity_id
_entity_poly.type
_entity_poly.pdbx_seq_one_letter_code
_entity_poly.pdbx_strand_id
1 'polypeptide(L)' 'MPRLDRTLVEHRLPLKAGKKPIEQNSRRFAPEVVEKIKAEIQRLLNTKFIRTA' A
#
# COMPACT_ATOMS: atom_id res chain seq x y z
N MET A 1 6.03 -11.65 -6.74
CA MET A 1 6.77 -12.35 -7.83
C MET A 1 6.36 -13.81 -7.86
N PRO A 2 5.70 -14.31 -8.91
CA PRO A 2 5.06 -15.63 -8.90
C PRO A 2 6.01 -16.85 -9.00
N ARG A 3 7.33 -16.68 -8.87
CA ARG A 3 8.32 -17.79 -8.98
C ARG A 3 9.43 -17.77 -7.93
N LEU A 4 9.37 -16.84 -6.97
CA LEU A 4 10.40 -16.68 -5.95
C LEU A 4 9.83 -17.09 -4.60
N ASP A 5 10.62 -17.80 -3.80
CA ASP A 5 10.20 -18.31 -2.50
C ASP A 5 9.72 -17.15 -1.61
N ARG A 6 8.51 -17.27 -1.05
CA ARG A 6 7.93 -16.24 -0.19
C ARG A 6 8.81 -15.95 1.03
N THR A 7 9.52 -16.95 1.55
CA THR A 7 10.45 -16.77 2.67
C THR A 7 11.64 -15.88 2.33
N LEU A 8 12.02 -15.79 1.05
CA LEU A 8 13.07 -14.91 0.54
C LEU A 8 12.54 -13.51 0.18
N VAL A 9 11.33 -13.43 -0.38
CA VAL A 9 10.77 -12.15 -0.89
C VAL A 9 10.02 -11.35 0.16
N GLU A 10 9.31 -12.02 1.07
CA GLU A 10 8.45 -11.35 2.03
C GLU A 10 9.27 -10.86 3.21
N HIS A 11 9.42 -9.54 3.31
CA HIS A 11 10.04 -8.93 4.47
C HIS A 11 9.05 -8.87 5.64
N ARG A 12 9.49 -9.33 6.81
CA ARG A 12 8.70 -9.23 8.06
C ARG A 12 9.07 -7.95 8.79
N LEU A 13 8.09 -7.06 8.99
CA LEU A 13 8.23 -5.88 9.84
C LEU A 13 7.82 -6.24 11.28
N PRO A 14 8.75 -6.38 12.24
CA PRO A 14 8.40 -6.74 13.61
C PRO A 14 7.63 -5.59 14.29
N LEU A 15 6.47 -5.90 14.86
CA LEU A 15 5.66 -4.96 15.64
C LEU A 15 5.91 -5.18 17.13
N LYS A 16 5.85 -4.10 17.92
CA LYS A 16 5.87 -4.20 19.39
C LYS A 16 4.60 -4.90 19.87
N ALA A 17 4.76 -5.85 20.80
CA ALA A 17 3.64 -6.56 21.40
C ALA A 17 2.61 -5.59 22.01
N GLY A 18 1.33 -5.89 21.84
CA GLY A 18 0.22 -5.08 22.39
C GLY A 18 -0.04 -3.75 21.69
N LYS A 19 0.67 -3.41 20.59
CA LYS A 19 0.35 -2.21 19.81
C LYS A 19 -0.85 -2.45 18.90
N LYS A 20 -1.87 -1.60 19.06
CA LYS A 20 -3.05 -1.59 18.19
C LYS A 20 -2.77 -0.80 16.92
N PRO A 21 -3.39 -1.15 15.78
CA PRO A 21 -3.40 -0.31 14.59
C PRO A 21 -3.92 1.10 14.90
N ILE A 22 -3.35 2.10 14.24
CA ILE A 22 -3.81 3.49 14.35
C ILE A 22 -4.57 3.80 13.07
N GLU A 23 -5.86 4.12 13.22
CA GLU A 23 -6.66 4.64 12.12
C GLU A 23 -6.31 6.11 11.90
N GLN A 24 -5.78 6.42 10.71
CA GLN A 24 -5.42 7.78 10.32
C GLN A 24 -6.50 8.37 9.42
N ASN A 25 -6.89 9.61 9.72
CA ASN A 25 -7.80 10.36 8.87
C ASN A 25 -7.15 10.65 7.52
N SER A 26 -7.94 10.54 6.44
CA SER A 26 -7.49 10.90 5.10
C SER A 26 -7.08 12.37 5.03
N ARG A 27 -5.94 12.65 4.41
CA ARG A 27 -5.45 14.01 4.23
C ARG A 27 -6.17 14.68 3.06
N ARG A 28 -6.54 15.96 3.22
CA ARG A 28 -7.08 16.77 2.12
C ARG A 28 -5.93 17.24 1.23
N PHE A 29 -6.06 17.00 -0.06
CA PHE A 29 -5.13 17.46 -1.09
C PHE A 29 -5.83 18.43 -2.04
N ALA A 30 -5.07 19.27 -2.72
CA ALA A 30 -5.60 20.11 -3.80
C ALA A 30 -6.16 19.21 -4.93
N PRO A 31 -7.23 19.63 -5.63
CA PRO A 31 -7.89 18.80 -6.65
C PRO A 31 -6.94 18.29 -7.74
N GLU A 32 -6.00 19.12 -8.18
CA GLU A 32 -5.00 18.76 -9.19
C GLU A 32 -4.10 17.59 -8.74
N VAL A 33 -3.79 17.52 -7.44
CA VAL A 33 -2.97 16.46 -6.86
C VAL A 33 -3.79 15.18 -6.72
N VAL A 34 -5.07 15.30 -6.37
CA VAL A 34 -5.99 14.15 -6.27
C VAL A 34 -6.09 13.41 -7.60
N GLU A 35 -6.17 14.12 -8.72
CA GLU A 35 -6.23 13.47 -10.05
C GLU A 35 -4.93 12.73 -10.39
N LYS A 36 -3.77 13.29 -10.05
CA LYS A 36 -2.47 12.61 -10.19
C LYS A 36 -2.38 11.36 -9.31
N ILE A 37 -2.88 11.44 -8.07
CA ILE A 37 -2.91 10.30 -7.13
C ILE A 37 -3.79 9.18 -7.71
N LYS A 38 -4.98 9.48 -8.23
CA LYS A 38 -5.87 8.48 -8.84
C LYS A 38 -5.21 7.78 -10.03
N ALA A 39 -4.55 8.52 -10.91
CA ALA A 39 -3.84 7.95 -12.06
C ALA A 39 -2.74 6.98 -11.63
N GLU A 40 -1.96 7.33 -10.60
CA GLU A 40 -0.90 6.47 -10.08
C GLU A 40 -1.45 5.23 -9.37
N ILE A 41 -2.53 5.37 -8.59
CA ILE A 41 -3.24 4.23 -7.98
C ILE A 41 -3.69 3.24 -9.06
N GLN A 42 -4.27 3.72 -10.16
CA GLN A 42 -4.69 2.85 -11.26
C GLN A 42 -3.51 2.12 -11.89
N ARG A 43 -2.37 2.79 -12.08
CA ARG A 43 -1.12 2.18 -12.58
C ARG A 43 -0.64 1.05 -11.67
N LEU A 44 -0.66 1.26 -10.35
CA LEU A 44 -0.23 0.28 -9.37
C LEU A 44 -1.20 -0.90 -9.24
N LEU A 45 -2.52 -0.67 -9.40
CA LEU A 45 -3.52 -1.73 -9.43
C LEU A 45 -3.39 -2.61 -10.67
N ASN A 46 -3.19 -2.01 -11.85
CA ASN A 46 -3.02 -2.73 -13.12
C ASN A 46 -1.83 -3.70 -13.07
N THR A 47 -0.76 -3.30 -12.38
CA THR A 47 0.45 -4.12 -12.20
C THR A 47 0.35 -5.09 -11.00
N LYS A 48 -0.77 -5.09 -10.28
CA LYS A 48 -1.01 -5.90 -9.06
C LYS A 48 0.00 -5.63 -7.95
N PHE A 49 0.59 -4.43 -7.94
CA PHE A 49 1.55 -4.00 -6.92
C PHE A 49 0.82 -3.71 -5.60
N ILE A 50 -0.30 -3.00 -5.67
CA ILE A 50 -1.24 -2.84 -4.55
C ILE A 50 -2.50 -3.68 -4.81
N ARG A 51 -3.29 -3.90 -3.76
CA ARG A 51 -4.53 -4.69 -3.81
C ARG A 51 -5.63 -3.95 -3.05
N THR A 52 -6.86 -4.04 -3.53
CA THR A 52 -8.03 -3.65 -2.73
C THR A 52 -8.21 -4.64 -1.60
N ALA A 53 -8.64 -4.15 -0.43
CA ALA A 53 -8.95 -4.98 0.74
C ALA A 53 -10.13 -5.91 0.48
#